data_AF-A0A800F185-F1
#
_entry.id   AF-A0A800F185-F1
#
_cell.length_a   1.000
_cell.length_b   1.000
_cell.length_c   1.000
_cell.angle_alpha   90.00
_cell.angle_beta   90.00
_cell.angle_gamma   90.00
#
_symmetry.space_group_name_H-M   'P 1'
#
loop_
_entity.id
_entity.type
_entity.pdbx_description
1 polymer ?
#
loop_
_entity_poly.entity_id
_entity_poly.type
_entity_poly.pdbx_seq_one_letter_code
_entity_poly.pdbx_strand_id
1 'polypeptide(L)'
;MKGLLSIFFVCIILIIGCRRLEDKPSWDVDVYTPLLKTDLDIYDILIDSLMEEQSDNSIDLVYKNKLFYYTIDSFLQIPDKVIEKVIRIDNLVIDDKTIEYPMTLGQIARAEGGLIGTLILANHGNSMQIPPLNGLSTDPFDVDATGFFQQATIDTGKIDVTIHNGLPVDADSIMYYFKNKNLGQLILRDTFIHIPAGMTQTHTFTMTNIVLEGLLKAELENFKTNGSGTASVPIDTNNAIVLTIKVYDLDLIDATAYFPSQNLINDTLPSVLEGLDALLTESTVKTGHLSVEMISTVP
;
A
#
# COMPACT_ATOMS: atom_id res chain seq x y z
N MET A 1 36.53 -88.43 -128.50
CA MET A 1 35.45 -87.95 -127.61
C MET A 1 35.88 -87.68 -126.16
N LYS A 2 37.13 -87.26 -125.87
CA LYS A 2 37.54 -86.85 -124.51
C LYS A 2 37.95 -85.37 -124.40
N GLY A 3 38.32 -84.72 -125.51
CA GLY A 3 38.64 -83.28 -125.55
C GLY A 3 37.44 -82.33 -125.68
N LEU A 4 36.33 -82.79 -126.29
CA LEU A 4 35.16 -81.93 -126.53
C LEU A 4 34.36 -81.63 -125.25
N LEU A 5 34.35 -82.58 -124.29
CA LEU A 5 33.61 -82.43 -123.03
C LEU A 5 34.28 -81.44 -122.07
N SER A 6 35.62 -81.34 -122.12
CA SER A 6 36.38 -80.43 -121.26
C SER A 6 36.26 -78.98 -121.73
N ILE A 7 36.15 -78.74 -123.04
CA ILE A 7 35.91 -77.39 -123.60
C ILE A 7 34.51 -76.90 -123.24
N PHE A 8 33.52 -77.79 -123.27
CA PHE A 8 32.14 -77.42 -122.91
C PHE A 8 32.00 -77.03 -121.43
N PHE A 9 32.75 -77.69 -120.54
CA PHE A 9 32.74 -77.36 -119.11
C PHE A 9 33.41 -76.00 -118.81
N VAL A 10 34.44 -75.61 -119.58
CA VAL A 10 35.08 -74.29 -119.46
C VAL A 10 34.18 -73.15 -119.96
N CYS A 11 33.39 -73.37 -121.02
CA CYS A 11 32.44 -72.36 -121.51
C CYS A 11 31.31 -72.05 -120.51
N ILE A 12 30.91 -72.99 -119.66
CA ILE A 12 29.83 -72.78 -118.67
C ILE A 12 30.29 -71.90 -117.49
N ILE A 13 31.59 -71.86 -117.18
CA ILE A 13 32.11 -71.04 -116.07
C ILE A 13 32.20 -69.56 -116.45
N LEU A 14 32.27 -69.23 -117.74
CA LEU A 14 32.37 -67.84 -118.22
C LEU A 14 31.04 -67.06 -118.22
N ILE A 15 29.90 -67.72 -117.96
CA ILE A 15 28.56 -67.09 -118.01
C ILE A 15 27.95 -66.79 -116.63
N ILE A 16 28.65 -67.05 -115.53
CA ILE A 16 28.16 -66.81 -114.15
C ILE A 16 28.96 -65.70 -113.43
N GLY A 17 29.46 -64.72 -114.19
CA GLY A 17 30.07 -63.50 -113.65
C GLY A 17 29.03 -62.51 -113.14
N CYS A 18 29.10 -62.17 -111.86
CA CYS A 18 28.18 -61.31 -111.11
C CYS A 18 28.19 -59.84 -111.61
N ARG A 19 27.03 -59.27 -111.97
CA ARG A 19 26.84 -57.81 -112.14
C ARG A 19 26.30 -57.22 -110.83
N ARG A 20 27.04 -56.26 -110.28
CA ARG A 20 26.63 -55.43 -109.14
C ARG A 20 25.47 -54.52 -109.60
N LEU A 21 24.26 -54.75 -109.10
CA LEU A 21 23.15 -53.81 -109.27
C LEU A 21 23.37 -52.67 -108.28
N GLU A 22 23.72 -51.49 -108.81
CA GLU A 22 23.85 -50.26 -108.05
C GLU A 22 22.47 -49.76 -107.59
N ASP A 23 22.38 -49.48 -106.30
CA ASP A 23 21.24 -48.83 -105.65
C ASP A 23 21.03 -47.43 -106.23
N LYS A 24 19.79 -47.10 -106.61
CA LYS A 24 19.42 -45.73 -107.02
C LYS A 24 19.57 -44.82 -105.80
N PRO A 25 20.15 -43.62 -105.91
CA PRO A 25 20.23 -42.69 -104.78
C PRO A 25 18.82 -42.23 -104.40
N SER A 26 18.44 -42.48 -103.15
CA SER A 26 17.25 -41.91 -102.51
C SER A 26 17.72 -41.09 -101.31
N TRP A 27 17.32 -39.84 -101.26
CA TRP A 27 17.54 -38.93 -100.13
C TRP A 27 16.22 -38.74 -99.39
N ASP A 28 16.26 -38.97 -98.08
CA ASP A 28 15.18 -38.60 -97.18
C ASP A 28 15.25 -37.09 -96.95
N VAL A 29 14.19 -36.37 -97.27
CA VAL A 29 14.11 -34.92 -97.07
C VAL A 29 13.03 -34.66 -96.04
N ASP A 30 13.45 -34.45 -94.80
CA ASP A 30 12.61 -33.89 -93.75
C ASP A 30 12.31 -32.42 -94.08
N VAL A 31 11.16 -32.19 -94.72
CA VAL A 31 10.70 -30.82 -95.01
C VAL A 31 9.89 -30.32 -93.82
N TYR A 32 10.54 -29.59 -92.92
CA TYR A 32 9.88 -28.88 -91.82
C TYR A 32 9.23 -27.58 -92.34
N THR A 33 7.95 -27.64 -92.71
CA THR A 33 7.17 -26.43 -93.00
C THR A 33 6.35 -26.02 -91.78
N PRO A 34 6.45 -24.77 -91.28
CA PRO A 34 5.62 -24.33 -90.17
C PRO A 34 4.14 -24.33 -90.58
N LEU A 35 3.29 -25.05 -89.84
CA LEU A 35 1.86 -25.14 -90.10
C LEU A 35 1.10 -23.87 -89.69
N LEU A 36 1.57 -23.18 -88.66
CA LEU A 36 0.99 -21.96 -88.11
C LEU A 36 2.12 -21.02 -87.67
N LYS A 37 2.00 -19.74 -88.02
CA LYS A 37 2.77 -18.66 -87.40
C LYS A 37 1.85 -17.96 -86.40
N THR A 38 2.30 -17.84 -85.16
CA THR A 38 1.66 -17.03 -84.14
C THR A 38 2.72 -16.09 -83.58
N ASP A 39 2.43 -14.80 -83.57
CA ASP A 39 3.23 -13.82 -82.87
C ASP A 39 2.66 -13.69 -81.45
N LEU A 40 3.53 -13.75 -80.45
CA LEU A 40 3.18 -13.66 -79.03
C LEU A 40 3.94 -12.45 -78.47
N ASP A 41 3.22 -11.49 -77.90
CA ASP A 41 3.83 -10.31 -77.27
C ASP A 41 3.93 -10.50 -75.74
N ILE A 42 4.81 -9.76 -75.09
CA ILE A 42 5.01 -9.83 -73.63
C ILE A 42 3.76 -9.40 -72.86
N TYR A 43 2.92 -8.55 -73.47
CA TYR A 43 1.59 -8.19 -72.98
C TYR A 43 0.61 -9.37 -72.96
N ASP A 44 0.83 -10.40 -73.80
CA ASP A 44 -0.04 -11.58 -73.86
C ASP A 44 0.32 -12.62 -72.78
N ILE A 45 1.50 -12.49 -72.17
CA ILE A 45 2.07 -13.50 -71.25
C ILE A 45 1.89 -13.10 -69.78
N LEU A 46 1.88 -11.79 -69.49
CA LEU A 46 1.95 -11.26 -68.12
C LEU A 46 0.61 -10.61 -67.72
N ILE A 47 0.27 -10.69 -66.43
CA ILE A 47 -0.94 -10.06 -65.86
C ILE A 47 -0.65 -8.58 -65.60
N ASP A 48 -1.53 -7.69 -66.09
CA ASP A 48 -1.41 -6.22 -66.03
C ASP A 48 -0.98 -5.65 -64.67
N SER A 49 -1.34 -6.31 -63.55
CA SER A 49 -1.00 -5.85 -62.20
C SER A 49 0.49 -5.92 -61.83
N LEU A 50 1.32 -6.56 -62.66
CA LEU A 50 2.77 -6.72 -62.45
C LEU A 50 3.61 -5.85 -63.39
N MET A 51 2.97 -5.13 -64.32
CA MET A 51 3.63 -4.34 -65.35
C MET A 51 3.42 -2.84 -65.14
N GLU A 52 4.49 -2.08 -65.22
CA GLU A 52 4.47 -0.62 -65.29
C GLU A 52 5.16 -0.20 -66.60
N GLU A 53 4.43 0.45 -67.50
CA GLU A 53 4.97 0.92 -68.78
C GLU A 53 5.54 2.33 -68.59
N GLN A 54 6.82 2.51 -68.93
CA GLN A 54 7.48 3.80 -68.86
C GLN A 54 7.25 4.62 -70.13
N SER A 55 7.50 5.93 -70.05
CA SER A 55 7.29 6.89 -71.15
C SER A 55 8.15 6.66 -72.40
N ASP A 56 9.13 5.76 -72.33
CA ASP A 56 10.02 5.38 -73.42
C ASP A 56 9.68 3.99 -74.02
N ASN A 57 8.50 3.45 -73.70
CA ASN A 57 8.02 2.11 -74.11
C ASN A 57 8.84 0.93 -73.54
N SER A 58 9.59 1.14 -72.45
CA SER A 58 10.12 0.03 -71.63
C SER A 58 9.10 -0.46 -70.60
N ILE A 59 9.21 -1.74 -70.20
CA ILE A 59 8.27 -2.40 -69.26
C ILE A 59 9.05 -2.85 -68.03
N ASP A 60 8.62 -2.37 -66.86
CA ASP A 60 9.13 -2.83 -65.56
C ASP A 60 8.22 -3.90 -64.96
N LEU A 61 8.85 -4.98 -64.45
CA LEU A 61 8.16 -6.07 -63.76
C LEU A 61 8.33 -5.92 -62.24
N VAL A 62 7.29 -5.43 -61.55
CA VAL A 62 7.38 -5.09 -60.12
C VAL A 62 6.84 -6.22 -59.25
N TYR A 63 7.75 -7.04 -58.70
CA TYR A 63 7.43 -8.09 -57.73
C TYR A 63 7.56 -7.58 -56.28
N LYS A 64 6.44 -7.53 -55.54
CA LYS A 64 6.42 -7.16 -54.12
C LYS A 64 6.06 -8.34 -53.23
N ASN A 65 7.07 -9.09 -52.78
CA ASN A 65 6.90 -10.14 -51.76
C ASN A 65 7.35 -9.65 -50.37
N LYS A 66 6.51 -9.83 -49.36
CA LYS A 66 6.90 -9.62 -47.96
C LYS A 66 7.79 -10.79 -47.53
N LEU A 67 9.06 -10.52 -47.24
CA LEU A 67 10.04 -11.56 -46.95
C LEU A 67 10.06 -12.00 -45.48
N PHE A 68 9.72 -11.11 -44.53
CA PHE A 68 9.69 -11.44 -43.09
C PHE A 68 8.66 -10.62 -42.30
N TYR A 69 8.14 -11.22 -41.22
CA TYR A 69 7.35 -10.57 -40.17
C TYR A 69 8.15 -10.65 -38.86
N TYR A 70 8.56 -9.51 -38.30
CA TYR A 70 9.25 -9.44 -37.02
C TYR A 70 8.28 -8.94 -35.94
N THR A 71 8.23 -9.63 -34.80
CA THR A 71 7.62 -9.12 -33.55
C THR A 71 8.72 -8.83 -32.53
N ILE A 72 8.54 -7.76 -31.76
CA ILE A 72 9.47 -7.30 -30.71
C ILE A 72 9.69 -8.40 -29.65
N ASP A 73 8.70 -9.27 -29.45
CA ASP A 73 8.74 -10.45 -28.56
C ASP A 73 9.91 -11.40 -28.85
N SER A 74 10.47 -11.38 -30.07
CA SER A 74 11.59 -12.24 -30.46
C SER A 74 12.95 -11.73 -29.95
N PHE A 75 13.05 -10.45 -29.59
CA PHE A 75 14.29 -9.78 -29.20
C PHE A 75 14.33 -9.37 -27.73
N LEU A 76 13.18 -9.26 -27.06
CA LEU A 76 13.05 -8.82 -25.68
C LEU A 76 12.36 -9.88 -24.83
N GLN A 77 13.13 -10.57 -23.99
CA GLN A 77 12.58 -11.33 -22.88
C GLN A 77 12.61 -10.46 -21.62
N ILE A 78 11.45 -10.11 -21.09
CA ILE A 78 11.35 -9.47 -19.78
C ILE A 78 11.47 -10.58 -18.73
N PRO A 79 12.54 -10.63 -17.92
CA PRO A 79 12.69 -11.68 -16.93
C PRO A 79 11.68 -11.52 -15.80
N ASP A 80 11.16 -12.64 -15.31
CA ASP A 80 10.39 -12.67 -14.07
C ASP A 80 11.31 -12.32 -12.89
N LYS A 81 10.90 -11.36 -12.05
CA LYS A 81 11.68 -10.91 -10.89
C LYS A 81 10.90 -11.18 -9.61
N VAL A 82 11.51 -11.98 -8.73
CA VAL A 82 11.07 -12.12 -7.34
C VAL A 82 11.70 -10.99 -6.53
N ILE A 83 10.89 -10.25 -5.78
CA ILE A 83 11.34 -9.13 -4.96
C ILE A 83 10.87 -9.38 -3.53
N GLU A 84 11.83 -9.52 -2.63
CA GLU A 84 11.57 -9.59 -1.19
C GLU A 84 11.73 -8.20 -0.59
N LYS A 85 10.66 -7.69 0.04
CA LYS A 85 10.67 -6.42 0.75
C LYS A 85 10.25 -6.63 2.20
N VAL A 86 11.13 -6.29 3.12
CA VAL A 86 10.82 -6.25 4.55
C VAL A 86 10.37 -4.84 4.89
N ILE A 87 9.09 -4.70 5.22
CA ILE A 87 8.54 -3.45 5.74
C ILE A 87 8.64 -3.52 7.26
N ARG A 88 9.40 -2.59 7.85
CA ARG A 88 9.41 -2.38 9.29
C ARG A 88 8.42 -1.27 9.58
N ILE A 89 7.51 -1.51 10.51
CA ILE A 89 6.66 -0.45 11.05
C ILE A 89 7.55 0.33 12.01
N ASP A 90 7.83 1.59 11.69
CA ASP A 90 8.51 2.50 12.60
C ASP A 90 7.58 2.77 13.80
N ASN A 91 8.15 2.73 15.00
CA ASN A 91 7.50 2.74 16.32
C ASN A 91 6.14 3.47 16.37
N LEU A 92 5.15 2.84 17.02
CA LEU A 92 3.89 3.50 17.39
C LEU A 92 4.20 4.65 18.35
N VAL A 93 4.21 5.88 17.85
CA VAL A 93 4.32 7.09 18.68
C VAL A 93 2.94 7.36 19.28
N ILE A 94 2.86 7.35 20.60
CA ILE A 94 1.64 7.61 21.35
C ILE A 94 1.65 9.09 21.75
N ASP A 95 0.67 9.86 21.28
CA ASP A 95 0.55 11.27 21.66
C ASP A 95 0.21 11.43 23.15
N ASP A 96 0.71 12.51 23.77
CA ASP A 96 0.34 12.90 25.12
C ASP A 96 -1.17 13.16 25.21
N LYS A 97 -1.84 12.59 26.22
CA LYS A 97 -3.24 12.91 26.52
C LYS A 97 -3.34 13.84 27.71
N THR A 98 -4.16 14.88 27.60
CA THR A 98 -4.56 15.71 28.73
C THR A 98 -6.08 15.68 28.88
N ILE A 99 -6.54 15.41 30.10
CA ILE A 99 -7.96 15.40 30.47
C ILE A 99 -8.15 16.34 31.65
N GLU A 100 -9.16 17.20 31.56
CA GLU A 100 -9.51 18.17 32.60
C GLU A 100 -10.90 17.90 33.15
N TYR A 101 -11.02 17.87 34.47
CA TYR A 101 -12.28 17.67 35.18
C TYR A 101 -12.49 18.79 36.21
N PRO A 102 -13.39 19.75 35.93
CA PRO A 102 -13.71 20.82 36.86
C PRO A 102 -14.80 20.38 37.86
N MET A 103 -14.53 20.59 39.15
CA MET A 103 -15.51 20.51 40.24
C MET A 103 -15.80 21.93 40.75
N THR A 104 -16.94 22.49 40.37
CA THR A 104 -17.34 23.85 40.74
C THR A 104 -17.74 23.97 42.21
N LEU A 105 -17.57 25.15 42.80
CA LEU A 105 -18.05 25.49 44.15
C LEU A 105 -19.56 25.27 44.27
N GLY A 106 -20.32 25.53 43.20
CA GLY A 106 -21.75 25.23 43.16
C GLY A 106 -22.05 23.73 43.20
N GLN A 107 -21.22 22.87 42.59
CA GLN A 107 -21.36 21.42 42.73
C GLN A 107 -20.97 20.97 44.13
N ILE A 108 -19.87 21.49 44.68
CA ILE A 108 -19.42 21.25 46.06
C ILE A 108 -20.53 21.59 47.06
N ALA A 109 -21.11 22.78 46.94
CA ALA A 109 -22.17 23.24 47.83
C ALA A 109 -23.44 22.39 47.73
N ARG A 110 -23.79 21.90 46.54
CA ARG A 110 -24.92 20.96 46.39
C ARG A 110 -24.61 19.59 46.98
N ALA A 111 -23.38 19.10 46.83
CA ALA A 111 -22.94 17.80 47.34
C ALA A 111 -22.83 17.78 48.87
N GLU A 112 -22.40 18.88 49.49
CA GLU A 112 -22.45 19.03 50.95
C GLU A 112 -23.90 19.04 51.45
N GLY A 113 -24.79 19.67 50.68
CA GLY A 113 -26.20 19.77 51.06
C GLY A 113 -26.38 20.71 52.25
N GLY A 114 -27.27 20.38 53.17
CA GLY A 114 -27.38 21.10 54.45
C GLY A 114 -27.60 22.61 54.36
N LEU A 115 -27.32 23.30 55.48
CA LEU A 115 -27.46 24.74 55.59
C LEU A 115 -26.27 25.50 54.97
N ILE A 116 -25.07 24.92 55.01
CA ILE A 116 -23.85 25.58 54.54
C ILE A 116 -23.86 25.66 53.01
N GLY A 117 -24.13 24.54 52.34
CA GLY A 117 -24.25 24.47 50.89
C GLY A 117 -25.36 25.38 50.35
N THR A 118 -26.53 25.36 50.98
CA THR A 118 -27.64 26.27 50.63
C THR A 118 -27.24 27.74 50.78
N LEU A 119 -26.49 28.08 51.84
CA LEU A 119 -26.03 29.44 52.08
C LEU A 119 -25.00 29.88 51.03
N ILE A 120 -24.05 29.01 50.66
CA ILE A 120 -23.07 29.30 49.60
C ILE A 120 -23.79 29.55 48.26
N LEU A 121 -24.75 28.70 47.91
CA LEU A 121 -25.52 28.84 46.67
C LEU A 121 -26.35 30.14 46.63
N ALA A 122 -26.98 30.51 47.76
CA ALA A 122 -27.79 31.73 47.85
C ALA A 122 -26.95 33.02 47.81
N ASN A 123 -25.66 32.93 48.13
CA ASN A 123 -24.74 34.07 48.14
C ASN A 123 -23.88 34.19 46.87
N HIS A 124 -24.22 33.49 45.79
CA HIS A 124 -23.57 33.71 44.49
C HIS A 124 -23.57 35.20 44.11
N GLY A 125 -22.39 35.73 43.78
CA GLY A 125 -22.17 37.15 43.45
C GLY A 125 -22.02 38.09 44.66
N ASN A 126 -22.10 37.57 45.89
CA ASN A 126 -21.89 38.32 47.13
C ASN A 126 -20.64 37.83 47.86
N SER A 127 -20.23 38.52 48.93
CA SER A 127 -19.13 38.07 49.80
C SER A 127 -19.65 37.56 51.14
N MET A 128 -19.16 36.40 51.58
CA MET A 128 -19.45 35.84 52.90
C MET A 128 -18.25 35.08 53.45
N GLN A 129 -18.30 34.77 54.75
CA GLN A 129 -17.36 33.81 55.34
C GLN A 129 -17.77 32.39 54.93
N ILE A 130 -16.83 31.62 54.39
CA ILE A 130 -17.04 30.21 54.07
C ILE A 130 -16.66 29.37 55.30
N PRO A 131 -17.61 28.61 55.89
CA PRO A 131 -17.29 27.67 56.97
C PRO A 131 -16.41 26.50 56.47
N PRO A 132 -15.73 25.79 57.37
CA PRO A 132 -15.01 24.57 57.01
C PRO A 132 -15.93 23.52 56.37
N LEU A 133 -15.45 22.86 55.31
CA LEU A 133 -16.13 21.74 54.66
C LEU A 133 -15.24 20.50 54.76
N ASN A 134 -15.83 19.34 55.05
CA ASN A 134 -15.09 18.10 55.26
C ASN A 134 -15.79 16.91 54.59
N GLY A 135 -15.00 15.96 54.08
CA GLY A 135 -15.49 14.64 53.66
C GLY A 135 -16.30 14.66 52.37
N LEU A 136 -16.07 15.65 51.50
CA LEU A 136 -16.79 15.76 50.24
C LEU A 136 -16.12 14.90 49.17
N SER A 137 -16.93 14.20 48.37
CA SER A 137 -16.46 13.37 47.26
C SER A 137 -17.25 13.70 45.98
N THR A 138 -16.62 13.48 44.83
CA THR A 138 -17.29 13.51 43.52
C THR A 138 -17.95 12.19 43.22
N ASP A 139 -18.94 12.20 42.32
CA ASP A 139 -19.24 10.98 41.58
C ASP A 139 -18.02 10.55 40.73
N PRO A 140 -17.74 9.24 40.62
CA PRO A 140 -16.70 8.75 39.73
C PRO A 140 -16.99 9.15 38.28
N PHE A 141 -15.98 9.63 37.58
CA PHE A 141 -16.07 10.02 36.17
C PHE A 141 -15.14 9.19 35.30
N ASP A 142 -15.52 9.05 34.03
CA ASP A 142 -14.76 8.28 33.06
C ASP A 142 -13.62 9.14 32.47
N VAL A 143 -12.46 8.53 32.32
CA VAL A 143 -11.27 9.11 31.70
C VAL A 143 -11.02 8.30 30.43
N ASP A 144 -11.21 8.93 29.28
CA ASP A 144 -11.15 8.27 27.96
C ASP A 144 -9.79 8.43 27.29
N ALA A 145 -9.04 7.33 27.30
CA ALA A 145 -7.78 7.09 26.60
C ALA A 145 -7.93 6.05 25.46
N THR A 146 -9.15 5.72 25.03
CA THR A 146 -9.40 4.70 23.98
C THR A 146 -8.84 5.10 22.61
N GLY A 147 -8.55 6.38 22.41
CA GLY A 147 -7.86 6.88 21.22
C GLY A 147 -6.43 6.32 21.05
N PHE A 148 -5.85 5.71 22.09
CA PHE A 148 -4.49 5.16 22.06
C PHE A 148 -4.50 3.63 22.10
N PHE A 149 -5.18 3.06 23.08
CA PHE A 149 -5.29 1.62 23.27
C PHE A 149 -6.64 1.27 23.89
N GLN A 150 -7.15 0.10 23.59
CA GLN A 150 -8.26 -0.50 24.33
C GLN A 150 -7.76 -1.07 25.67
N GLN A 151 -6.58 -1.68 25.64
CA GLN A 151 -5.86 -2.19 26.80
C GLN A 151 -4.36 -2.24 26.47
N ALA A 152 -3.51 -1.91 27.43
CA ALA A 152 -2.06 -2.01 27.29
C ALA A 152 -1.42 -2.50 28.59
N THR A 153 -0.37 -3.29 28.47
CA THR A 153 0.55 -3.64 29.55
C THR A 153 1.76 -2.72 29.44
N ILE A 154 1.90 -1.82 30.40
CA ILE A 154 2.95 -0.81 30.46
C ILE A 154 4.17 -1.41 31.18
N ASP A 155 5.34 -1.41 30.52
CA ASP A 155 6.62 -1.68 31.20
C ASP A 155 7.00 -0.47 32.04
N THR A 156 7.09 0.71 31.40
CA THR A 156 7.36 1.99 32.07
C THR A 156 6.51 3.11 31.48
N GLY A 157 6.15 4.10 32.29
CA GLY A 157 5.36 5.25 31.86
C GLY A 157 5.26 6.30 32.96
N LYS A 158 4.84 7.52 32.63
CA LYS A 158 4.60 8.58 33.61
C LYS A 158 3.18 9.10 33.54
N ILE A 159 2.64 9.40 34.72
CA ILE A 159 1.37 10.11 34.88
C ILE A 159 1.60 11.34 35.78
N ASP A 160 1.33 12.52 35.23
CA ASP A 160 1.24 13.74 36.00
C ASP A 160 -0.22 13.97 36.36
N VAL A 161 -0.47 14.16 37.65
CA VAL A 161 -1.77 14.56 38.18
C VAL A 161 -1.61 15.96 38.73
N THR A 162 -2.41 16.89 38.23
CA THR A 162 -2.35 18.31 38.57
C THR A 162 -3.69 18.75 39.12
N ILE A 163 -3.69 19.45 40.25
CA ILE A 163 -4.88 20.12 40.76
C ILE A 163 -4.64 21.62 40.79
N HIS A 164 -5.53 22.37 40.14
CA HIS A 164 -5.65 23.81 40.31
C HIS A 164 -6.82 24.11 41.26
N ASN A 165 -6.54 24.80 42.37
CA ASN A 165 -7.57 25.24 43.30
C ASN A 165 -8.08 26.64 42.89
N GLY A 166 -9.13 26.69 42.07
CA GLY A 166 -9.79 27.95 41.71
C GLY A 166 -10.77 28.47 42.76
N LEU A 167 -10.93 27.81 43.91
CA LEU A 167 -11.85 28.23 44.96
C LEU A 167 -11.32 29.47 45.70
N PRO A 168 -12.22 30.25 46.34
CA PRO A 168 -11.82 31.40 47.16
C PRO A 168 -11.23 31.04 48.54
N VAL A 169 -10.96 29.74 48.79
CA VAL A 169 -10.42 29.20 50.04
C VAL A 169 -9.37 28.13 49.76
N ASP A 170 -8.46 27.93 50.71
CA ASP A 170 -7.44 26.90 50.63
C ASP A 170 -8.08 25.50 50.74
N ALA A 171 -7.56 24.56 49.95
CA ALA A 171 -7.91 23.15 50.06
C ALA A 171 -6.88 22.45 50.95
N ASP A 172 -7.27 21.95 52.12
CA ASP A 172 -6.34 21.30 53.05
C ASP A 172 -5.94 19.90 52.61
N SER A 173 -6.89 19.13 52.10
CA SER A 173 -6.63 17.80 51.58
C SER A 173 -7.59 17.41 50.48
N ILE A 174 -7.08 16.81 49.42
CA ILE A 174 -7.88 16.23 48.34
C ILE A 174 -7.29 14.86 48.02
N MET A 175 -8.00 13.79 48.38
CA MET A 175 -7.61 12.44 48.00
C MET A 175 -8.14 12.15 46.60
N TYR A 176 -7.39 11.41 45.81
CA TYR A 176 -7.82 11.00 44.49
C TYR A 176 -7.35 9.58 44.20
N TYR A 177 -8.07 8.92 43.31
CA TYR A 177 -7.66 7.61 42.82
C TYR A 177 -8.08 7.39 41.38
N PHE A 178 -7.33 6.53 40.70
CA PHE A 178 -7.60 6.06 39.35
C PHE A 178 -7.68 4.55 39.33
N LYS A 179 -8.69 4.00 38.64
CA LYS A 179 -8.82 2.56 38.43
C LYS A 179 -9.23 2.25 37.00
N ASN A 180 -8.89 1.04 36.55
CA ASN A 180 -9.43 0.50 35.31
C ASN A 180 -10.96 0.42 35.37
N LYS A 181 -11.66 0.90 34.34
CA LYS A 181 -13.12 1.01 34.35
C LYS A 181 -13.81 -0.35 34.44
N ASN A 182 -13.35 -1.34 33.68
CA ASN A 182 -13.96 -2.67 33.63
C ASN A 182 -13.24 -3.64 34.57
N LEU A 183 -11.90 -3.63 34.58
CA LEU A 183 -11.13 -4.51 35.48
C LEU A 183 -11.24 -4.09 36.95
N GLY A 184 -11.54 -2.82 37.24
CA GLY A 184 -11.64 -2.30 38.59
C GLY A 184 -10.31 -2.19 39.35
N GLN A 185 -9.20 -2.61 38.73
CA GLN A 185 -7.86 -2.56 39.31
C GLN A 185 -7.45 -1.11 39.59
N LEU A 186 -7.05 -0.84 40.84
CA LEU A 186 -6.48 0.44 41.24
C LEU A 186 -5.14 0.65 40.52
N ILE A 187 -5.03 1.76 39.80
CA ILE A 187 -3.80 2.19 39.11
C ILE A 187 -2.95 3.02 40.04
N LEU A 188 -3.57 4.02 40.67
CA LEU A 188 -2.89 4.87 41.64
C LEU A 188 -3.91 5.46 42.62
N ARG A 189 -3.43 5.80 43.81
CA ARG A 189 -4.15 6.58 44.81
C ARG A 189 -3.14 7.48 45.52
N ASP A 190 -3.47 8.75 45.67
CA ASP A 190 -2.65 9.67 46.44
C ASP A 190 -3.50 10.84 46.99
N THR A 191 -2.88 11.78 47.72
CA THR A 191 -3.53 12.93 48.34
C THR A 191 -2.69 14.18 48.16
N PHE A 192 -3.32 15.24 47.64
CA PHE A 192 -2.75 16.57 47.72
C PHE A 192 -2.96 17.14 49.11
N ILE A 193 -1.91 17.74 49.67
CA ILE A 193 -1.93 18.36 50.99
C ILE A 193 -1.71 19.85 50.82
N HIS A 194 -2.67 20.63 51.29
CA HIS A 194 -2.64 22.08 51.33
C HIS A 194 -2.34 22.74 49.96
N ILE A 195 -3.40 22.96 49.17
CA ILE A 195 -3.35 23.73 47.93
C ILE A 195 -4.00 25.10 48.19
N PRO A 196 -3.22 26.20 48.28
CA PRO A 196 -3.77 27.52 48.52
C PRO A 196 -4.75 27.97 47.43
N ALA A 197 -5.64 28.90 47.77
CA ALA A 197 -6.57 29.51 46.82
C ALA A 197 -5.81 30.12 45.61
N GLY A 198 -6.24 29.77 44.41
CA GLY A 198 -5.65 30.20 43.13
C GLY A 198 -4.35 29.48 42.74
N MET A 199 -3.84 28.55 43.54
CA MET A 199 -2.58 27.85 43.28
C MET A 199 -2.80 26.49 42.63
N THR A 200 -1.72 25.95 42.06
CA THR A 200 -1.70 24.64 41.40
C THR A 200 -0.62 23.78 42.04
N GLN A 201 -0.89 22.48 42.16
CA GLN A 201 0.08 21.48 42.57
C GLN A 201 0.05 20.30 41.61
N THR A 202 1.22 19.73 41.32
CA THR A 202 1.39 18.57 40.42
C THR A 202 2.16 17.48 41.13
N HIS A 203 1.65 16.25 41.09
CA HIS A 203 2.34 15.05 41.50
C HIS A 203 2.60 14.17 40.27
N THR A 204 3.83 13.69 40.13
CA THR A 204 4.25 12.80 39.04
C THR A 204 4.47 11.40 39.59
N PHE A 205 3.89 10.41 38.93
CA PHE A 205 4.06 8.99 39.26
C PHE A 205 4.61 8.24 38.07
N THR A 206 5.54 7.33 38.35
CA THR A 206 5.97 6.34 37.38
C THR A 206 5.07 5.12 37.48
N MET A 207 4.51 4.71 36.35
CA MET A 207 3.78 3.46 36.20
C MET A 207 4.76 2.39 35.75
N THR A 208 4.80 1.25 36.43
CA THR A 208 5.72 0.15 36.09
C THR A 208 5.01 -1.19 36.22
N ASN A 209 5.03 -1.99 35.16
CA ASN A 209 4.35 -3.29 35.09
C ASN A 209 2.84 -3.20 35.42
N ILE A 210 2.17 -2.19 34.88
CA ILE A 210 0.73 -1.95 35.12
C ILE A 210 -0.06 -2.30 33.86
N VAL A 211 -1.19 -3.00 34.05
CA VAL A 211 -2.20 -3.17 33.00
C VAL A 211 -3.15 -1.97 33.05
N LEU A 212 -3.23 -1.23 31.95
CA LEU A 212 -4.03 -0.03 31.81
C LEU A 212 -5.11 -0.23 30.74
N GLU A 213 -6.35 0.04 31.08
CA GLU A 213 -7.45 0.09 30.11
C GLU A 213 -7.51 1.46 29.43
N GLY A 214 -7.95 1.48 28.18
CA GLY A 214 -8.26 2.73 27.47
C GLY A 214 -9.38 3.53 28.13
N LEU A 215 -10.21 2.88 28.94
CA LEU A 215 -11.20 3.55 29.78
C LEU A 215 -10.82 3.40 31.25
N LEU A 216 -10.61 4.52 31.91
CA LEU A 216 -10.34 4.58 33.34
C LEU A 216 -11.51 5.23 34.07
N LYS A 217 -11.59 5.02 35.37
CA LYS A 217 -12.45 5.76 36.29
C LYS A 217 -11.59 6.53 37.27
N ALA A 218 -11.91 7.80 37.43
CA ALA A 218 -11.30 8.71 38.38
C ALA A 218 -12.34 9.22 39.36
N GLU A 219 -11.90 9.52 40.58
CA GLU A 219 -12.74 10.10 41.62
C GLU A 219 -11.88 10.95 42.55
N LEU A 220 -12.43 12.09 42.98
CA LEU A 220 -11.90 12.89 44.07
C LEU A 220 -12.70 12.57 45.33
N GLU A 221 -12.00 12.22 46.41
CA GLU A 221 -12.58 11.84 47.69
C GLU A 221 -12.02 12.69 48.83
N ASN A 222 -12.76 12.74 49.93
CA ASN A 222 -12.30 13.35 51.19
C ASN A 222 -11.76 14.78 51.03
N PHE A 223 -12.40 15.58 50.17
CA PHE A 223 -12.08 16.99 50.05
C PHE A 223 -12.32 17.69 51.39
N LYS A 224 -11.33 18.47 51.81
CA LYS A 224 -11.33 19.23 53.05
C LYS A 224 -10.86 20.65 52.82
N THR A 225 -11.55 21.61 53.44
CA THR A 225 -11.11 22.99 53.59
C THR A 225 -11.44 23.49 54.99
N ASN A 226 -10.52 24.27 55.57
CA ASN A 226 -10.72 25.00 56.81
C ASN A 226 -11.60 26.25 56.60
N GLY A 227 -12.10 26.48 55.39
CA GLY A 227 -12.91 27.64 55.04
C GLY A 227 -12.09 28.92 54.96
N SER A 228 -12.76 30.08 54.99
CA SER A 228 -12.09 31.39 54.94
C SER A 228 -11.75 31.97 56.32
N GLY A 229 -11.94 31.18 57.38
CA GLY A 229 -11.79 31.64 58.76
C GLY A 229 -12.73 32.81 59.06
N THR A 230 -12.17 33.96 59.43
CA THR A 230 -12.93 35.21 59.67
C THR A 230 -12.98 36.14 58.46
N ALA A 231 -12.31 35.81 57.35
CA ALA A 231 -12.30 36.64 56.16
C ALA A 231 -13.59 36.46 55.36
N SER A 232 -14.20 37.57 54.92
CA SER A 232 -15.28 37.52 53.94
C SER A 232 -14.68 37.42 52.54
N VAL A 233 -15.01 36.36 51.81
CA VAL A 233 -14.48 36.08 50.48
C VAL A 233 -15.60 36.17 49.44
N PRO A 234 -15.33 36.66 48.21
CA PRO A 234 -16.32 36.69 47.16
C PRO A 234 -16.73 35.26 46.79
N ILE A 235 -18.04 35.03 46.68
CA ILE A 235 -18.60 33.74 46.27
C ILE A 235 -18.97 33.80 44.81
N ASP A 236 -18.21 33.06 44.00
CA ASP A 236 -18.62 32.69 42.66
C ASP A 236 -18.77 31.17 42.60
N THR A 237 -20.00 30.70 42.43
CA THR A 237 -20.30 29.27 42.35
C THR A 237 -19.73 28.61 41.09
N ASN A 238 -19.22 29.39 40.13
CA ASN A 238 -18.52 28.88 38.94
C ASN A 238 -17.02 28.66 39.20
N ASN A 239 -16.44 29.18 40.28
CA ASN A 239 -15.07 28.84 40.69
C ASN A 239 -14.95 27.33 40.87
N ALA A 240 -13.85 26.73 40.42
CA ALA A 240 -13.73 25.28 40.38
C ALA A 240 -12.35 24.80 40.81
N ILE A 241 -12.33 23.61 41.39
CA ILE A 241 -11.12 22.79 41.48
C ILE A 241 -11.01 22.05 40.15
N VAL A 242 -9.89 22.21 39.45
CA VAL A 242 -9.67 21.55 38.16
C VAL A 242 -8.61 20.47 38.33
N LEU A 243 -9.01 19.22 38.11
CA LEU A 243 -8.10 18.08 38.04
C LEU A 243 -7.65 17.89 36.59
N THR A 244 -6.35 17.94 36.34
CA THR A 244 -5.74 17.71 35.04
C THR A 244 -4.84 16.48 35.11
N ILE A 245 -5.05 15.54 34.20
CA ILE A 245 -4.28 14.29 34.12
C ILE A 245 -3.51 14.30 32.82
N LYS A 246 -2.20 14.04 32.89
CA LYS A 246 -1.33 13.88 31.73
C LYS A 246 -0.60 12.55 31.78
N VAL A 247 -0.66 11.78 30.69
CA VAL A 247 0.08 10.52 30.54
C VAL A 247 1.07 10.65 29.39
N TYR A 248 2.32 10.22 29.60
CA TYR A 248 3.42 10.36 28.63
C TYR A 248 4.57 9.37 28.92
N ASP A 249 5.58 9.36 28.03
CA ASP A 249 6.76 8.48 28.10
C ASP A 249 6.38 6.99 28.23
N LEU A 250 5.36 6.52 27.50
CA LEU A 250 4.87 5.14 27.60
C LEU A 250 5.75 4.16 26.82
N ASP A 251 6.27 3.16 27.53
CA ASP A 251 6.90 1.96 26.99
C ASP A 251 6.01 0.75 27.29
N LEU A 252 5.59 0.04 26.23
CA LEU A 252 4.56 -0.99 26.30
C LEU A 252 5.16 -2.38 26.06
N ILE A 253 4.79 -3.34 26.92
CA ILE A 253 5.09 -4.76 26.72
C ILE A 253 4.13 -5.36 25.69
N ASP A 254 2.85 -5.02 25.81
CA ASP A 254 1.77 -5.53 24.96
C ASP A 254 0.63 -4.52 24.90
N ALA A 255 -0.08 -4.43 23.77
CA ALA A 255 -1.22 -3.53 23.64
C ALA A 255 -2.22 -3.97 22.58
N THR A 256 -3.50 -3.88 22.92
CA THR A 256 -4.61 -3.95 21.95
C THR A 256 -4.99 -2.52 21.54
N ALA A 257 -4.57 -2.08 20.35
CA ALA A 257 -4.83 -0.74 19.84
C ALA A 257 -5.91 -0.71 18.74
N TYR A 258 -6.58 0.42 18.56
CA TYR A 258 -7.34 0.68 17.33
C TYR A 258 -6.34 1.07 16.24
N PHE A 259 -5.98 0.12 15.37
CA PHE A 259 -4.98 0.36 14.33
C PHE A 259 -5.57 1.31 13.26
N PRO A 260 -5.02 2.52 13.05
CA PRO A 260 -5.49 3.39 11.99
C PRO A 260 -5.18 2.77 10.62
N SER A 261 -6.05 2.97 9.64
CA SER A 261 -5.78 2.55 8.26
C SER A 261 -4.57 3.32 7.72
N GLN A 262 -3.46 2.63 7.44
CA GLN A 262 -2.26 3.23 6.87
C GLN A 262 -1.94 2.62 5.51
N ASN A 263 -1.45 3.46 4.60
CA ASN A 263 -0.88 2.98 3.33
C ASN A 263 0.59 2.62 3.56
N LEU A 264 0.87 1.32 3.71
CA LEU A 264 2.21 0.80 4.01
C LEU A 264 3.10 0.67 2.76
N ILE A 265 2.53 0.76 1.56
CA ILE A 265 3.23 0.51 0.30
C ILE A 265 2.95 1.66 -0.67
N ASN A 266 3.93 2.54 -0.82
CA ASN A 266 3.95 3.53 -1.90
C ASN A 266 5.38 3.63 -2.45
N ASP A 267 5.71 2.77 -3.41
CA ASP A 267 7.07 2.66 -3.95
C ASP A 267 7.07 2.48 -5.47
N THR A 268 8.08 3.03 -6.13
CA THR A 268 8.32 2.91 -7.56
C THR A 268 9.56 2.05 -7.76
N LEU A 269 9.38 0.83 -8.27
CA LEU A 269 10.47 -0.12 -8.40
C LEU A 269 11.17 0.02 -9.76
N PRO A 270 12.48 0.34 -9.80
CA PRO A 270 13.23 0.30 -11.04
C PRO A 270 13.47 -1.15 -11.47
N SER A 271 13.12 -1.47 -12.72
CA SER A 271 13.47 -2.72 -13.38
C SER A 271 14.54 -2.43 -14.43
N VAL A 272 15.62 -3.20 -14.41
CA VAL A 272 16.68 -3.15 -15.43
C VAL A 272 16.40 -4.26 -16.42
N LEU A 273 16.22 -3.90 -17.69
CA LEU A 273 16.12 -4.86 -18.78
C LEU A 273 17.54 -5.12 -19.30
N GLU A 274 18.03 -6.33 -19.12
CA GLU A 274 19.32 -6.76 -19.64
C GLU A 274 19.19 -7.23 -21.10
N GLY A 275 20.22 -7.02 -21.93
CA GLY A 275 20.26 -7.49 -23.32
C GLY A 275 19.82 -6.48 -24.39
N LEU A 276 19.63 -5.20 -24.02
CA LEU A 276 19.33 -4.12 -24.96
C LEU A 276 20.56 -3.26 -25.24
N ASP A 277 21.01 -3.25 -26.49
CA ASP A 277 21.98 -2.25 -27.00
C ASP A 277 21.32 -0.90 -27.34
N ALA A 278 20.14 -0.62 -26.77
CA ALA A 278 19.33 0.57 -27.04
C ALA A 278 18.73 1.15 -25.75
N LEU A 279 18.60 2.48 -25.69
CA LEU A 279 17.96 3.18 -24.58
C LEU A 279 16.43 3.11 -24.72
N LEU A 280 15.77 2.39 -23.81
CA LEU A 280 14.32 2.38 -23.72
C LEU A 280 13.82 3.66 -23.03
N THR A 281 13.10 4.52 -23.74
CA THR A 281 12.58 5.80 -23.21
C THR A 281 11.19 5.67 -22.58
N GLU A 282 10.35 4.78 -23.10
CA GLU A 282 9.00 4.52 -22.59
C GLU A 282 8.62 3.06 -22.84
N SER A 283 7.91 2.44 -21.90
CA SER A 283 7.33 1.11 -22.04
C SER A 283 6.03 1.04 -21.27
N THR A 284 4.99 0.46 -21.88
CA THR A 284 3.67 0.27 -21.26
C THR A 284 3.37 -1.22 -21.21
N VAL A 285 3.31 -1.77 -20.01
CA VAL A 285 2.92 -3.17 -19.80
C VAL A 285 1.39 -3.26 -19.86
N LYS A 286 0.85 -3.97 -20.86
CA LYS A 286 -0.60 -4.11 -21.04
C LYS A 286 -1.25 -5.01 -19.98
N THR A 287 -0.59 -6.10 -19.63
CA THR A 287 -1.06 -7.12 -18.68
C THR A 287 0.12 -7.82 -18.03
N GLY A 288 0.01 -8.16 -16.75
CA GLY A 288 0.98 -8.97 -16.02
C GLY A 288 0.34 -9.56 -14.77
N HIS A 289 0.96 -10.59 -14.19
CA HIS A 289 0.52 -11.19 -12.94
C HIS A 289 1.51 -10.83 -11.83
N LEU A 290 0.99 -10.29 -10.72
CA LEU A 290 1.77 -10.05 -9.51
C LEU A 290 1.35 -11.09 -8.47
N SER A 291 2.28 -11.95 -8.08
CA SER A 291 2.10 -12.83 -6.91
C SER A 291 2.75 -12.16 -5.71
N VAL A 292 1.96 -11.83 -4.69
CA VAL A 292 2.45 -11.23 -3.46
C VAL A 292 2.28 -12.26 -2.34
N GLU A 293 3.40 -12.69 -1.76
CA GLU A 293 3.40 -13.45 -0.52
C GLU A 293 3.72 -12.48 0.63
N MET A 294 2.78 -12.32 1.56
CA MET A 294 2.96 -11.46 2.73
C MET A 294 3.07 -12.34 3.97
N ILE A 295 4.18 -12.19 4.70
CA ILE A 295 4.41 -12.84 5.97
C ILE A 295 4.38 -11.76 7.05
N SER A 296 3.34 -11.77 7.89
CA SER A 296 3.30 -10.93 9.09
C SER A 296 4.13 -11.58 10.18
N THR A 297 5.08 -10.83 10.74
CA THR A 297 5.83 -11.22 11.95
C THR A 297 5.33 -10.50 13.21
N VAL A 298 4.22 -9.77 13.12
CA VAL A 298 3.54 -9.19 14.28
C VAL A 298 2.80 -10.33 15.01
N PRO A 299 3.08 -10.59 16.30
CA PRO A 299 2.39 -11.61 17.08
C PRO A 299 0.91 -11.29 17.29
#